data_AF-A0A2N0QK11-F1
#
_entry.id   AF-A0A2N0QK11-F1
#
_cell.length_a   1.000
_cell.length_b   1.000
_cell.length_c   1.000
_cell.angle_alpha   90.00
_cell.angle_beta   90.00
_cell.angle_gamma   90.00
#
_symmetry.space_group_name_H-M   'P 1'
#
loop_
_entity.id
_entity.type
_entity.pdbx_description
1 polymer ?
#
loop_
_entity_poly.entity_id
_entity_poly.type
_entity_poly.pdbx_seq_one_letter_code
_entity_poly.pdbx_strand_id
1 'polypeptide(L)'
;ESYNPSTFASKPAQVALQQALKEILDALKFDFAQELRVTNFRLAQFIQKKFQEKYKEEVRALKELNNSFSFVAYESDEPNLLDFKGPFENYEKYASVKSYFKNTKSFFEKNEKELLKNALEELTKQDAEAYLEKEKEQLLVWATEFIEQEAERLRQHISTEAIAQIDTERLLLQEESRLAAWKAIYSDLQKTEV
;
A
#
# COMPACT_ATOMS: atom_id res chain seq x y z
N GLU A 1 -28.00 -8.22 -10.74
CA GLU A 1 -28.75 -9.50 -10.83
C GLU A 1 -29.79 -9.67 -9.71
N SER A 2 -29.70 -8.91 -8.61
CA SER A 2 -30.56 -9.05 -7.42
C SER A 2 -32.04 -8.77 -7.67
N TYR A 3 -32.38 -7.89 -8.62
CA TYR A 3 -33.76 -7.67 -9.08
C TYR A 3 -34.08 -8.57 -10.29
N ASN A 4 -34.49 -9.81 -10.04
CA ASN A 4 -34.84 -10.80 -11.07
C ASN A 4 -36.26 -11.39 -10.91
N PRO A 5 -36.92 -11.85 -12.00
CA PRO A 5 -38.29 -12.35 -11.93
C PRO A 5 -38.49 -13.56 -11.03
N SER A 6 -37.50 -14.46 -10.93
CA SER A 6 -37.57 -15.69 -10.14
C SER A 6 -37.69 -15.42 -8.64
N THR A 7 -36.98 -14.43 -8.13
CA THR A 7 -37.08 -13.98 -6.73
C THR A 7 -38.45 -13.36 -6.43
N PHE A 8 -39.00 -12.62 -7.39
CA PHE A 8 -40.32 -11.97 -7.27
C PHE A 8 -41.50 -12.95 -7.48
N ALA A 9 -41.25 -14.12 -8.07
CA ALA A 9 -42.24 -15.20 -8.18
C ALA A 9 -42.28 -16.11 -6.94
N SER A 10 -41.17 -16.22 -6.20
CA SER A 10 -41.04 -17.11 -5.03
C SER A 10 -41.33 -16.45 -3.68
N LYS A 11 -41.40 -15.12 -3.62
CA LYS A 11 -41.62 -14.35 -2.38
C LYS A 11 -42.61 -13.20 -2.59
N PRO A 12 -43.25 -12.69 -1.53
CA PRO A 12 -43.99 -11.44 -1.60
C PRO A 12 -43.11 -10.31 -2.15
N ALA A 13 -43.64 -9.51 -3.09
CA ALA A 13 -42.85 -8.52 -3.83
C ALA A 13 -42.08 -7.55 -2.93
N GLN A 14 -42.65 -7.13 -1.80
CA GLN A 14 -41.99 -6.26 -0.82
C GLN A 14 -40.76 -6.91 -0.16
N VAL A 15 -40.85 -8.20 0.15
CA VAL A 15 -39.73 -8.97 0.71
C VAL A 15 -38.64 -9.17 -0.35
N ALA A 16 -39.03 -9.47 -1.58
CA ALA A 16 -38.10 -9.57 -2.70
C ALA A 16 -37.35 -8.26 -2.97
N LEU A 17 -38.03 -7.11 -2.93
CA LEU A 17 -37.41 -5.78 -3.06
C LEU A 17 -36.44 -5.47 -1.93
N GLN A 18 -36.81 -5.75 -0.68
CA GLN A 18 -35.93 -5.51 0.46
C GLN A 18 -34.67 -6.36 0.39
N GLN A 19 -34.82 -7.65 0.07
CA GLN A 19 -33.68 -8.54 -0.09
C GLN A 19 -32.77 -8.07 -1.24
N ALA A 20 -33.33 -7.76 -2.40
CA ALA A 20 -32.55 -7.32 -3.55
C ALA A 20 -31.81 -6.01 -3.29
N LEU A 21 -32.43 -5.05 -2.59
CA LEU A 21 -31.77 -3.80 -2.19
C LEU A 21 -30.58 -4.08 -1.26
N LYS A 22 -30.77 -4.93 -0.25
CA LYS A 22 -29.70 -5.29 0.69
C LYS A 22 -28.53 -5.96 -0.04
N GLU A 23 -28.82 -6.93 -0.89
CA GLU A 23 -27.80 -7.63 -1.68
C GLU A 23 -27.00 -6.70 -2.58
N ILE A 24 -27.63 -5.70 -3.21
CA ILE A 24 -26.93 -4.71 -4.04
C ILE A 24 -26.03 -3.83 -3.20
N LEU A 25 -26.51 -3.34 -2.05
CA LEU A 25 -25.72 -2.50 -1.17
C LEU A 25 -24.55 -3.27 -0.56
N ASP A 26 -24.74 -4.55 -0.22
CA ASP A 26 -23.68 -5.45 0.24
C ASP A 26 -22.62 -5.70 -0.83
N ALA A 27 -23.04 -5.94 -2.07
CA ALA A 27 -22.12 -6.10 -3.19
C ALA A 27 -21.32 -4.81 -3.44
N LEU A 28 -21.99 -3.66 -3.51
CA LEU A 28 -21.31 -2.37 -3.69
C LEU A 28 -20.35 -2.08 -2.54
N LYS A 29 -20.77 -2.30 -1.30
CA LYS A 29 -19.93 -2.14 -0.10
C LYS A 29 -18.65 -2.97 -0.21
N PHE A 30 -18.79 -4.24 -0.61
CA PHE A 30 -17.66 -5.14 -0.80
C PHE A 30 -16.73 -4.64 -1.91
N ASP A 31 -17.28 -4.24 -3.07
CA ASP A 31 -16.51 -3.75 -4.20
C ASP A 31 -15.70 -2.49 -3.84
N PHE A 32 -16.33 -1.53 -3.15
CA PHE A 32 -15.63 -0.33 -2.64
C PHE A 32 -14.47 -0.69 -1.72
N ALA A 33 -14.70 -1.59 -0.76
CA ALA A 33 -13.65 -2.03 0.16
C ALA A 33 -12.52 -2.73 -0.60
N GLN A 34 -12.85 -3.58 -1.57
CA GLN A 34 -11.88 -4.37 -2.30
C GLN A 34 -11.03 -3.51 -3.25
N GLU A 35 -11.63 -2.56 -3.96
CA GLU A 35 -10.90 -1.63 -4.82
C GLU A 35 -9.93 -0.76 -4.01
N LEU A 36 -10.31 -0.32 -2.80
CA LEU A 36 -9.40 0.39 -1.91
C LEU A 36 -8.27 -0.49 -1.38
N ARG A 37 -8.53 -1.75 -1.01
CA ARG A 37 -7.47 -2.70 -0.63
C ARG A 37 -6.45 -2.90 -1.76
N VAL A 38 -6.95 -3.12 -2.98
CA VAL A 38 -6.10 -3.28 -4.17
C VAL A 38 -5.32 -2.01 -4.45
N THR A 39 -5.93 -0.84 -4.30
CA THR A 39 -5.26 0.46 -4.48
C THR A 39 -4.16 0.66 -3.46
N ASN A 40 -4.42 0.37 -2.18
CA ASN A 40 -3.44 0.46 -1.11
C ASN A 40 -2.24 -0.47 -1.37
N PHE A 41 -2.51 -1.72 -1.76
CA PHE A 41 -1.46 -2.68 -2.11
C PHE A 41 -0.61 -2.20 -3.29
N ARG A 42 -1.23 -1.69 -4.36
CA ARG A 42 -0.49 -1.14 -5.51
C ARG A 42 0.36 0.07 -5.11
N LEU A 43 -0.14 0.91 -4.20
CA LEU A 43 0.60 2.06 -3.68
C LEU A 43 1.82 1.61 -2.87
N ALA A 44 1.67 0.63 -1.98
CA ALA A 44 2.78 -0.02 -1.27
C ALA A 44 3.88 -0.50 -2.24
N GLN A 45 3.50 -1.30 -3.25
CA GLN A 45 4.44 -1.83 -4.24
C GLN A 45 5.15 -0.71 -5.02
N PHE A 46 4.42 0.36 -5.35
CA PHE A 46 4.99 1.52 -6.03
C PHE A 46 6.03 2.23 -5.15
N ILE A 47 5.73 2.47 -3.87
CA ILE A 47 6.65 3.10 -2.91
C ILE A 47 7.91 2.25 -2.76
N GLN A 48 7.77 0.95 -2.51
CA GLN A 48 8.91 0.04 -2.39
C GLN A 48 9.78 0.05 -3.65
N LYS A 49 9.18 0.01 -4.84
CA LYS A 49 9.91 0.11 -6.11
C LYS A 49 10.70 1.41 -6.20
N LYS A 50 10.12 2.54 -5.76
CA LYS A 50 10.80 3.84 -5.76
C LYS A 50 12.00 3.87 -4.81
N PHE A 51 11.91 3.22 -3.64
CA PHE A 51 13.05 3.08 -2.75
C PHE A 51 14.14 2.17 -3.30
N GLN A 52 13.80 1.11 -4.03
CA GLN A 52 14.78 0.29 -4.73
C GLN A 52 15.54 1.06 -5.83
N GLU A 53 14.83 1.92 -6.57
CA GLU A 53 15.45 2.83 -7.54
C GLU A 53 16.38 3.82 -6.83
N LYS A 54 15.90 4.44 -5.74
CA LYS A 54 16.68 5.39 -4.93
C LYS A 54 17.93 4.76 -4.32
N TYR A 55 17.84 3.55 -3.77
CA TYR A 55 18.97 2.81 -3.24
C TYR A 55 20.08 2.64 -4.29
N LYS A 56 19.72 2.27 -5.52
CA LYS A 56 20.69 2.11 -6.62
C LYS A 56 21.37 3.42 -6.99
N GLU A 57 20.63 4.53 -6.99
CA GLU A 57 21.17 5.86 -7.24
C GLU A 57 22.19 6.25 -6.17
N GLU A 58 21.85 6.10 -4.88
CA GLU A 58 22.73 6.44 -3.76
C GLU A 58 23.99 5.58 -3.73
N VAL A 59 23.85 4.26 -3.91
CA VAL A 59 25.00 3.35 -3.96
C VAL A 59 25.94 3.68 -5.10
N ARG A 60 25.39 4.05 -6.27
CA ARG A 60 26.22 4.47 -7.40
C ARG A 60 27.00 5.74 -7.06
N ALA A 61 26.34 6.75 -6.50
CA ALA A 61 27.00 7.99 -6.11
C ALA A 61 28.10 7.76 -5.06
N LEU A 62 27.87 6.89 -4.08
CA LEU A 62 28.88 6.52 -3.09
C LEU A 62 30.06 5.77 -3.69
N LYS A 63 29.80 4.83 -4.62
CA LYS A 63 30.88 4.12 -5.34
C LYS A 63 31.73 5.05 -6.19
N GLU A 64 31.14 6.09 -6.78
CA GLU A 64 31.91 7.12 -7.51
C GLU A 64 32.87 7.90 -6.58
N LEU A 65 32.55 8.01 -5.27
CA LEU A 65 33.43 8.62 -4.26
C LEU A 65 34.48 7.64 -3.71
N ASN A 66 34.10 6.39 -3.46
CA ASN A 66 35.02 5.33 -3.07
C ASN A 66 34.66 4.03 -3.80
N ASN A 67 35.46 3.69 -4.81
CA ASN A 67 35.26 2.52 -5.66
C ASN A 67 35.32 1.18 -4.88
N SER A 68 35.89 1.18 -3.68
CA SER A 68 35.98 -0.01 -2.84
C SER A 68 34.63 -0.37 -2.22
N PHE A 69 33.68 0.57 -2.13
CA PHE A 69 32.41 0.32 -1.46
C PHE A 69 31.65 -0.87 -2.04
N SER A 70 31.16 -1.74 -1.15
CA SER A 70 30.39 -2.92 -1.50
C SER A 70 29.19 -3.06 -0.57
N PHE A 71 28.04 -2.58 -1.03
CA PHE A 71 26.79 -2.59 -0.27
C PHE A 71 25.97 -3.87 -0.49
N VAL A 72 25.29 -4.33 0.56
CA VAL A 72 24.27 -5.38 0.49
C VAL A 72 22.97 -4.77 -0.02
N ALA A 73 22.25 -5.51 -0.88
CA ALA A 73 20.97 -5.06 -1.42
C ALA A 73 20.00 -4.65 -0.31
N TYR A 74 19.37 -3.49 -0.48
CA TYR A 74 18.30 -3.05 0.42
C TYR A 74 17.04 -3.90 0.18
N GLU A 75 16.43 -4.39 1.25
CA GLU A 75 15.13 -5.07 1.22
C GLU A 75 14.15 -4.27 2.07
N SER A 76 13.02 -3.89 1.48
CA SER A 76 11.93 -3.22 2.22
C SER A 76 11.12 -4.26 2.97
N ASP A 77 10.66 -3.89 4.16
CA ASP A 77 9.70 -4.71 4.91
C ASP A 77 8.34 -4.76 4.21
N GLU A 78 7.58 -5.80 4.55
CA GLU A 78 6.17 -5.90 4.16
C GLU A 78 5.35 -4.83 4.91
N PRO A 79 4.67 -3.92 4.19
CA PRO A 79 3.95 -2.84 4.83
C PRO A 79 2.66 -3.34 5.47
N ASN A 80 2.32 -2.78 6.63
CA ASN A 80 1.03 -3.03 7.26
C ASN A 80 -0.07 -2.25 6.52
N LEU A 81 -0.89 -2.96 5.74
CA LEU A 81 -1.94 -2.35 4.92
C LEU A 81 -3.16 -1.95 5.77
N LEU A 82 -3.84 -0.89 5.35
CA LEU A 82 -5.11 -0.43 5.91
C LEU A 82 -6.23 -1.45 5.66
N ASP A 83 -7.17 -1.54 6.62
CA ASP A 83 -8.41 -2.30 6.49
C ASP A 83 -9.57 -1.38 6.07
N PHE A 84 -10.36 -1.86 5.12
CA PHE A 84 -11.48 -1.13 4.54
C PHE A 84 -12.77 -1.93 4.74
N LYS A 85 -13.78 -1.27 5.32
CA LYS A 85 -15.08 -1.89 5.62
C LYS A 85 -16.15 -1.61 4.55
N GLY A 86 -15.95 -0.58 3.73
CA GLY A 86 -16.92 -0.15 2.72
C GLY A 86 -18.05 0.73 3.29
N PRO A 87 -18.78 1.44 2.42
CA PRO A 87 -19.90 2.30 2.81
C PRO A 87 -21.20 1.50 3.07
N PHE A 88 -22.31 2.22 3.31
CA PHE A 88 -23.69 1.68 3.30
C PHE A 88 -24.10 0.75 4.47
N GLU A 89 -23.50 0.89 5.66
CA GLU A 89 -23.86 0.08 6.85
C GLU A 89 -25.35 0.14 7.25
N ASN A 90 -26.01 1.28 7.00
CA ASN A 90 -27.43 1.47 7.31
C ASN A 90 -28.29 1.41 6.04
N TYR A 91 -28.72 0.20 5.67
CA TYR A 91 -29.58 -0.03 4.49
C TYR A 91 -30.91 0.73 4.52
N GLU A 92 -31.45 1.03 5.70
CA GLU A 92 -32.74 1.71 5.83
C GLU A 92 -32.72 3.13 5.27
N LYS A 93 -31.54 3.78 5.24
CA LYS A 93 -31.36 5.08 4.57
C LYS A 93 -31.74 5.04 3.10
N TYR A 94 -31.57 3.90 2.45
CA TYR A 94 -31.81 3.72 1.02
C TYR A 94 -33.17 3.06 0.71
N ALA A 95 -33.95 2.69 1.73
CA ALA A 95 -35.20 1.95 1.53
C ALA A 95 -36.28 2.74 0.78
N SER A 96 -36.18 4.07 0.73
CA SER A 96 -37.12 4.98 0.04
C SER A 96 -37.23 4.71 -1.47
N VAL A 97 -36.19 4.17 -2.10
CA VAL A 97 -36.17 3.83 -3.54
C VAL A 97 -37.16 2.73 -3.90
N LYS A 98 -37.66 1.97 -2.92
CA LYS A 98 -38.71 0.96 -3.13
C LYS A 98 -40.04 1.59 -3.60
N SER A 99 -40.24 2.89 -3.38
CA SER A 99 -41.43 3.62 -3.85
C SER A 99 -41.59 3.65 -5.37
N TYR A 100 -40.50 3.43 -6.13
CA TYR A 100 -40.55 3.33 -7.59
C TYR A 100 -41.14 1.99 -8.08
N PHE A 101 -41.28 0.99 -7.22
CA PHE A 101 -41.95 -0.26 -7.54
C PHE A 101 -43.47 -0.11 -7.39
N LYS A 102 -44.22 -0.28 -8.49
CA LYS A 102 -45.69 -0.28 -8.45
C LYS A 102 -46.27 -1.68 -8.49
N ASN A 103 -45.82 -2.48 -9.45
CA ASN A 103 -46.21 -3.88 -9.61
C ASN A 103 -45.16 -4.62 -10.43
N THR A 104 -45.12 -5.94 -10.29
CA THR A 104 -44.13 -6.81 -10.94
C THR A 104 -44.11 -6.64 -12.46
N LYS A 105 -45.27 -6.48 -13.10
CA LYS A 105 -45.37 -6.30 -14.55
C LYS A 105 -44.71 -5.00 -15.00
N SER A 106 -45.05 -3.88 -14.36
CA SER A 106 -44.49 -2.56 -14.68
C SER A 106 -43.01 -2.48 -14.33
N PHE A 107 -42.59 -3.18 -13.28
CA PHE A 107 -41.19 -3.21 -12.86
C PHE A 107 -40.26 -3.84 -13.90
N PHE A 108 -40.68 -4.94 -14.52
CA PHE A 108 -39.87 -5.63 -15.53
C PHE A 108 -40.16 -5.17 -16.98
N GLU A 109 -41.37 -4.70 -17.29
CA GLU A 109 -41.77 -4.33 -18.66
C GLU A 109 -41.82 -2.82 -18.92
N LYS A 110 -41.97 -1.97 -17.88
CA LYS A 110 -42.18 -0.51 -18.02
C LYS A 110 -41.07 0.33 -17.40
N ASN A 111 -39.83 -0.12 -17.50
CA ASN A 111 -38.62 0.64 -17.14
C ASN A 111 -38.53 1.13 -15.68
N GLU A 112 -39.41 0.70 -14.77
CA GLU A 112 -39.35 1.14 -13.36
C GLU A 112 -38.11 0.60 -12.64
N LYS A 113 -37.55 -0.52 -13.11
CA LYS A 113 -36.26 -1.04 -12.65
C LYS A 113 -35.11 -0.03 -12.87
N GLU A 114 -35.08 0.62 -14.02
CA GLU A 114 -34.03 1.61 -14.32
C GLU A 114 -34.25 2.89 -13.50
N LEU A 115 -35.50 3.31 -13.30
CA LEU A 115 -35.83 4.43 -12.41
C LEU A 115 -35.39 4.16 -10.96
N LEU A 116 -35.64 2.95 -10.44
CA LEU A 116 -35.20 2.55 -9.11
C LEU A 116 -33.67 2.56 -9.01
N LYS A 117 -32.98 2.04 -10.02
CA LYS A 117 -31.52 2.04 -10.08
C LYS A 117 -30.96 3.45 -10.04
N ASN A 118 -31.47 4.36 -10.88
CA ASN A 118 -31.03 5.75 -10.92
C ASN A 118 -31.29 6.46 -9.58
N ALA A 119 -32.46 6.22 -8.98
CA ALA A 119 -32.76 6.77 -7.65
C ALA A 119 -31.84 6.23 -6.55
N LEU A 120 -31.46 4.94 -6.62
CA LEU A 120 -30.51 4.34 -5.69
C LEU A 120 -29.10 4.88 -5.89
N GLU A 121 -28.68 5.11 -7.13
CA GLU A 121 -27.39 5.71 -7.45
C GLU A 121 -27.30 7.13 -6.88
N GLU A 122 -28.28 7.99 -7.15
CA GLU A 122 -28.33 9.35 -6.60
C GLU A 122 -28.34 9.36 -5.07
N LEU A 123 -29.06 8.43 -4.43
CA LEU A 123 -29.17 8.36 -2.98
C LEU A 123 -27.91 7.80 -2.30
N THR A 124 -27.19 6.90 -2.97
CA THR A 124 -25.93 6.32 -2.45
C THR A 124 -24.72 7.18 -2.74
N LYS A 125 -24.76 8.02 -3.78
CA LYS A 125 -23.64 8.84 -4.25
C LYS A 125 -23.00 9.69 -3.15
N GLN A 126 -23.80 10.43 -2.38
CA GLN A 126 -23.26 11.29 -1.32
C GLN A 126 -22.50 10.49 -0.25
N ASP A 127 -23.05 9.36 0.20
CA ASP A 127 -22.40 8.52 1.20
C ASP A 127 -21.17 7.79 0.63
N ALA A 128 -21.19 7.44 -0.66
CA ALA A 128 -20.04 6.87 -1.37
C ALA A 128 -18.89 7.88 -1.50
N GLU A 129 -19.19 9.10 -1.94
CA GLU A 129 -18.21 10.19 -2.07
C GLU A 129 -17.60 10.56 -0.72
N ALA A 130 -18.43 10.69 0.33
CA ALA A 130 -17.97 10.98 1.67
C ALA A 130 -17.06 9.87 2.23
N TYR A 131 -17.40 8.60 1.96
CA TYR A 131 -16.56 7.47 2.31
C TYR A 131 -15.22 7.52 1.56
N LEU A 132 -15.24 7.71 0.24
CA LEU A 132 -14.03 7.75 -0.58
C LEU A 132 -13.08 8.87 -0.17
N GLU A 133 -13.58 10.08 0.09
CA GLU A 133 -12.72 11.19 0.52
C GLU A 133 -12.09 10.92 1.89
N LYS A 134 -12.86 10.37 2.84
CA LYS A 134 -12.31 9.96 4.15
C LYS A 134 -11.22 8.91 4.00
N GLU A 135 -11.45 7.85 3.23
CA GLU A 135 -10.47 6.76 3.06
C GLU A 135 -9.25 7.22 2.26
N LYS A 136 -9.41 8.15 1.33
CA LYS A 136 -8.32 8.79 0.60
C LYS A 136 -7.41 9.59 1.54
N GLU A 137 -7.98 10.36 2.47
CA GLU A 137 -7.19 11.06 3.48
C GLU A 137 -6.39 10.06 4.35
N GLN A 138 -7.01 8.95 4.77
CA GLN A 138 -6.33 7.90 5.53
C GLN A 138 -5.19 7.24 4.73
N LEU A 139 -5.43 6.96 3.44
CA LEU A 139 -4.41 6.43 2.54
C LEU A 139 -3.22 7.38 2.37
N LEU A 140 -3.46 8.69 2.28
CA LEU A 140 -2.40 9.68 2.17
C LEU A 140 -1.56 9.74 3.44
N VAL A 141 -2.20 9.77 4.61
CA VAL A 141 -1.49 9.74 5.90
C VAL A 141 -0.63 8.48 6.01
N TRP A 142 -1.22 7.31 5.75
CA TRP A 142 -0.51 6.03 5.77
C TRP A 142 0.67 6.02 4.79
N ALA A 143 0.48 6.52 3.57
CA ALA A 143 1.54 6.52 2.56
C ALA A 143 2.69 7.44 2.95
N THR A 144 2.40 8.62 3.52
CA THR A 144 3.43 9.53 4.04
C THR A 144 4.21 8.89 5.17
N GLU A 145 3.54 8.29 6.15
CA GLU A 145 4.19 7.59 7.26
C GLU A 145 5.06 6.43 6.76
N PHE A 146 4.58 5.65 5.80
CA PHE A 146 5.34 4.55 5.22
C PHE A 146 6.58 5.05 4.46
N ILE A 147 6.45 6.14 3.69
CA ILE A 147 7.58 6.76 2.99
C ILE A 147 8.62 7.28 3.98
N GLU A 148 8.20 7.95 5.05
CA GLU A 148 9.13 8.47 6.07
C GLU A 148 9.90 7.35 6.76
N GLN A 149 9.21 6.27 7.13
CA GLN A 149 9.85 5.09 7.73
C GLN A 149 10.84 4.42 6.77
N GLU A 150 10.47 4.21 5.51
CA GLU A 150 11.36 3.59 4.53
C GLU A 150 12.55 4.49 4.19
N ALA A 151 12.37 5.82 4.15
CA ALA A 151 13.47 6.75 3.95
C ALA A 151 14.49 6.71 5.11
N GLU A 152 14.00 6.63 6.34
CA GLU A 152 14.83 6.47 7.53
C GLU A 152 15.63 5.16 7.47
N ARG A 153 14.96 4.04 7.17
CA ARG A 153 15.59 2.72 7.06
C ARG A 153 16.64 2.67 5.97
N LEU A 154 16.33 3.16 4.77
CA LEU A 154 17.29 3.22 3.68
C LEU A 154 18.52 4.03 4.07
N ARG A 155 18.33 5.19 4.72
CA ARG A 155 19.44 6.01 5.20
C ARG A 155 20.31 5.26 6.21
N GLN A 156 19.68 4.61 7.20
CA GLN A 156 20.39 3.83 8.21
C GLN A 156 21.16 2.66 7.60
N HIS A 157 20.53 1.93 6.67
CA HIS A 157 21.14 0.82 5.93
C HIS A 157 22.44 1.24 5.26
N ILE A 158 22.36 2.25 4.39
CA ILE A 158 23.51 2.76 3.64
C ILE A 158 24.58 3.33 4.59
N SER A 159 24.17 4.14 5.57
CA SER A 159 25.12 4.79 6.48
C SER A 159 25.89 3.78 7.33
N THR A 160 25.21 2.74 7.82
CA THR A 160 25.83 1.73 8.68
C THR A 160 26.86 0.93 7.89
N GLU A 161 26.51 0.49 6.68
CA GLU A 161 27.44 -0.25 5.82
C GLU A 161 28.62 0.61 5.37
N ALA A 162 28.39 1.85 4.97
CA ALA A 162 29.46 2.76 4.54
C ALA A 162 30.46 3.02 5.68
N ILE A 163 29.97 3.30 6.90
CA ILE A 163 30.83 3.54 8.07
C ILE A 163 31.62 2.27 8.42
N ALA A 164 30.96 1.12 8.49
CA ALA A 164 31.62 -0.15 8.81
C ALA A 164 32.73 -0.48 7.81
N GLN A 165 32.51 -0.19 6.53
CA GLN A 165 33.52 -0.39 5.51
C GLN A 165 34.68 0.61 5.63
N ILE A 166 34.42 1.90 5.85
CA ILE A 166 35.47 2.90 6.06
C ILE A 166 36.34 2.52 7.27
N ASP A 167 35.72 2.07 8.37
CA ASP A 167 36.44 1.64 9.57
C ASP A 167 37.31 0.40 9.30
N THR A 168 36.81 -0.53 8.50
CA THR A 168 37.57 -1.72 8.06
C THR A 168 38.77 -1.33 7.20
N GLU A 169 38.58 -0.45 6.21
CA GLU A 169 39.66 0.06 5.35
C GLU A 169 40.71 0.82 6.18
N ARG A 170 40.28 1.64 7.13
CA ARG A 170 41.17 2.36 8.06
C ARG A 170 41.98 1.42 8.93
N LEU A 171 41.37 0.34 9.45
CA LEU A 171 42.07 -0.65 10.28
C LEU A 171 43.18 -1.35 9.47
N LEU A 172 42.87 -1.78 8.24
CA LEU A 172 43.83 -2.42 7.35
C LEU A 172 45.04 -1.52 7.05
N LEU A 173 44.81 -0.24 6.75
CA LEU A 173 45.88 0.73 6.53
C LEU A 173 46.75 0.94 7.77
N GLN A 174 46.15 0.95 8.97
CA GLN A 174 46.91 1.04 10.21
C GLN A 174 47.76 -0.20 10.47
N GLU A 175 47.24 -1.40 10.19
CA GLU A 175 47.98 -2.65 10.35
C GLU A 175 49.15 -2.76 9.37
N GLU A 176 48.98 -2.38 8.11
CA GLU A 176 50.07 -2.33 7.13
C GLU A 176 51.19 -1.37 7.57
N SER A 177 50.82 -0.19 8.06
CA SER A 177 51.80 0.79 8.56
C SER A 177 52.60 0.24 9.75
N ARG A 178 51.94 -0.51 10.65
CA ARG A 178 52.60 -1.16 11.79
C ARG A 178 53.52 -2.28 11.31
N LEU A 179 53.08 -3.14 10.39
CA LEU A 179 53.92 -4.23 9.87
C LEU A 179 55.20 -3.69 9.23
N ALA A 180 55.12 -2.59 8.47
CA ALA A 180 56.28 -1.94 7.88
C ALA A 180 57.26 -1.44 8.96
N ALA A 181 56.76 -0.80 10.02
CA ALA A 181 57.59 -0.34 11.14
C ALA A 181 58.26 -1.52 11.87
N TRP A 182 57.55 -2.62 12.09
CA TRP A 182 58.09 -3.81 12.77
C TRP A 182 59.18 -4.50 11.94
N LYS A 183 59.00 -4.58 10.61
CA LYS A 183 60.05 -5.08 9.70
C LYS A 183 61.30 -4.21 9.73
N ALA A 184 61.15 -2.88 9.80
CA ALA A 184 62.28 -1.97 9.91
C ALA A 184 63.05 -2.18 11.22
N ILE A 185 62.36 -2.25 12.36
CA ILE A 185 62.96 -2.52 13.66
C ILE A 185 63.69 -3.88 13.66
N TYR A 186 63.06 -4.93 13.12
CA TYR A 186 63.68 -6.25 13.03
C TYR A 186 64.96 -6.22 12.18
N SER A 187 64.95 -5.53 11.04
CA SER A 187 66.14 -5.37 10.19
C SER A 187 67.27 -4.63 10.91
N ASP A 188 66.96 -3.62 11.73
CA ASP A 188 67.97 -2.87 12.46
C ASP A 188 68.53 -3.66 13.65
N LEU A 189 67.69 -4.44 14.34
CA LEU A 189 68.16 -5.39 15.37
C LEU A 189 69.14 -6.42 14.77
N GLN A 190 68.84 -6.99 13.59
CA GLN A 190 69.74 -7.92 12.91
C GLN A 190 71.09 -7.30 12.52
N LYS A 191 71.16 -5.99 12.25
CA LYS A 191 72.43 -5.30 11.96
C LYS A 191 73.25 -5.02 13.21
N THR A 192 72.63 -5.01 14.39
CA THR A 192 73.28 -4.65 15.65
C THR A 192 73.88 -5.86 16.39
N GLU A 193 73.53 -7.09 15.98
CA GLU A 193 74.09 -8.36 16.49
C GLU A 193 75.38 -8.84 15.77
N VAL A 194 76.11 -7.95 15.08
CA VAL A 194 77.43 -8.24 14.46
C VAL A 194 78.55 -7.54 15.23
#